data_AF-A0A6I7WSR4-F1
#
_entry.id   AF-A0A6I7WSR4-F1
#
_cell.length_a   1.000
_cell.length_b   1.000
_cell.length_c   1.000
_cell.angle_alpha   90.00
_cell.angle_beta   90.00
_cell.angle_gamma   90.00
#
_symmetry.space_group_name_H-M   'P 1'
#
loop_
_entity.id
_entity.type
_entity.pdbx_description
1 polymer ?
#
loop_
_entity_poly.entity_id
_entity_poly.type
_entity_poly.pdbx_seq_one_letter_code
_entity_poly.pdbx_strand_id
1 'polypeptide(L)'
;MYICVCKAVTDSQIQTAIDNGMNTHRELHQCLGVGSGCGKCKRHIRELVNKNNVPFTFTHLHFNEQQTTPSLSGCSVSILIGLCTTYAIL
;
A
#
# COMPACT_ATOMS: atom_id res chain seq x y z
N MET A 1 -11.80 9.56 -1.12
CA MET A 1 -12.73 9.19 -0.02
C MET A 1 -11.97 8.60 1.17
N TYR A 2 -12.47 8.75 2.42
CA TYR A 2 -11.89 8.04 3.57
C TYR A 2 -12.25 6.56 3.58
N ILE A 3 -11.24 5.71 3.62
CA ILE A 3 -11.39 4.25 3.73
C ILE A 3 -11.28 3.81 5.21
N CYS A 4 -10.40 4.44 5.99
CA CYS A 4 -10.31 4.21 7.43
C CYS A 4 -10.50 5.51 8.21
N VAL A 5 -11.68 5.72 8.78
CA VAL A 5 -12.00 6.91 9.58
C VAL A 5 -11.17 6.97 10.88
N CYS A 6 -10.95 5.83 11.54
CA CYS A 6 -10.19 5.78 12.80
C CYS A 6 -8.74 6.28 12.66
N LYS A 7 -8.16 6.20 11.46
CA LYS A 7 -6.79 6.61 11.17
C LYS A 7 -6.72 7.74 10.14
N ALA A 8 -7.86 8.32 9.77
CA ALA A 8 -7.98 9.32 8.72
C ALA A 8 -7.22 8.92 7.44
N VAL A 9 -7.34 7.65 7.02
CA VAL A 9 -6.70 7.15 5.81
C VAL A 9 -7.67 7.18 4.64
N THR A 10 -7.23 7.79 3.55
CA THR A 10 -7.96 7.95 2.29
C THR A 10 -7.68 6.82 1.30
N ASP A 11 -8.53 6.72 0.30
CA ASP A 11 -8.37 5.88 -0.88
C ASP A 11 -7.06 6.18 -1.63
N SER A 12 -6.75 7.46 -1.86
CA SER A 12 -5.50 7.86 -2.52
C SER A 12 -4.27 7.41 -1.75
N GLN A 13 -4.25 7.54 -0.42
CA GLN A 13 -3.14 7.04 0.40
C GLN A 13 -3.00 5.51 0.32
N ILE A 14 -4.10 4.77 0.25
CA ILE A 14 -4.06 3.31 0.07
C ILE A 14 -3.54 2.97 -1.33
N GLN A 15 -4.02 3.66 -2.37
CA GLN A 15 -3.56 3.44 -3.74
C GLN A 15 -2.06 3.73 -3.86
N THR A 16 -1.59 4.86 -3.34
CA THR A 16 -0.15 5.17 -3.30
C THR A 16 0.66 4.11 -2.56
N ALA A 17 0.15 3.55 -1.46
CA ALA A 17 0.85 2.46 -0.77
C ALA A 17 0.90 1.17 -1.61
N ILE A 18 -0.17 0.84 -2.33
CA ILE A 18 -0.21 -0.28 -3.27
C ILE A 18 0.77 -0.05 -4.44
N ASP A 19 0.79 1.15 -5.01
CA ASP A 19 1.71 1.54 -6.09
C ASP A 19 3.18 1.46 -5.62
N ASN A 20 3.42 1.65 -4.32
CA ASN A 20 4.73 1.45 -3.67
C ASN A 20 5.02 -0.03 -3.32
N GLY A 21 4.21 -0.97 -3.80
CA GLY A 21 4.42 -2.41 -3.66
C GLY A 21 3.72 -3.08 -2.47
N MET A 22 2.86 -2.37 -1.72
CA MET A 22 2.09 -2.98 -0.63
C MET A 22 0.89 -3.75 -1.16
N ASN A 23 1.08 -5.05 -1.37
CA ASN A 23 0.10 -5.93 -2.01
C ASN A 23 -0.67 -6.78 -1.00
N THR A 24 -0.53 -6.52 0.30
CA THR A 24 -1.27 -7.22 1.35
C THR A 24 -1.89 -6.26 2.35
N HIS A 25 -3.02 -6.67 2.95
CA HIS A 25 -3.60 -5.95 4.08
C HIS A 25 -2.60 -5.80 5.24
N ARG A 26 -1.71 -6.78 5.45
CA ARG A 26 -0.72 -6.75 6.54
C ARG A 26 0.28 -5.60 6.34
N GLU A 27 0.79 -5.42 5.14
CA GLU A 27 1.70 -4.32 4.81
C GLU A 27 1.00 -2.97 4.96
N LEU A 28 -0.22 -2.83 4.42
CA LEU A 28 -1.02 -1.62 4.58
C LEU A 28 -1.31 -1.32 6.07
N HIS A 29 -1.59 -2.35 6.87
CA HIS A 29 -1.77 -2.20 8.32
C HIS A 29 -0.49 -1.70 9.01
N GLN A 30 0.67 -2.24 8.65
CA GLN A 30 1.96 -1.84 9.23
C GLN A 30 2.36 -0.42 8.82
N CYS A 31 2.10 -0.02 7.57
CA CYS A 31 2.50 1.28 7.04
C CYS A 31 1.51 2.40 7.41
N LEU A 32 0.21 2.17 7.19
CA LEU A 32 -0.82 3.20 7.32
C LEU A 32 -1.62 3.08 8.63
N GLY A 33 -1.39 2.03 9.43
CA GLY A 33 -2.12 1.76 10.67
C GLY A 33 -3.57 1.31 10.45
N VAL A 34 -4.01 1.09 9.21
CA VAL A 34 -5.40 0.78 8.88
C VAL A 34 -5.88 -0.50 9.57
N GLY A 35 -7.11 -0.50 10.10
CA GLY A 35 -7.68 -1.68 10.77
C GLY A 35 -7.19 -1.93 12.21
N SER A 36 -6.33 -1.07 12.77
CA SER A 36 -5.95 -1.10 14.21
C SER A 36 -6.98 -0.49 15.16
N GLY A 37 -7.97 0.27 14.65
CA GLY A 37 -9.10 0.80 15.42
C GLY A 37 -10.30 -0.16 15.42
N CYS A 38 -11.47 0.34 14.98
CA CYS A 38 -12.71 -0.46 14.96
C CYS A 38 -12.73 -1.61 13.93
N GLY A 39 -11.76 -1.69 13.03
CA GLY A 39 -11.65 -2.75 12.02
C GLY A 39 -12.67 -2.74 10.87
N LYS A 40 -13.61 -1.78 10.81
CA LYS A 40 -14.64 -1.71 9.75
C LYS A 40 -14.08 -1.59 8.33
N CYS A 41 -12.91 -0.99 8.18
CA CYS A 41 -12.24 -0.82 6.89
C CYS A 41 -11.62 -2.12 6.34
N LYS A 42 -11.45 -3.18 7.16
CA LYS A 42 -10.68 -4.39 6.80
C LYS A 42 -11.25 -5.10 5.56
N ARG A 43 -12.58 -5.16 5.43
CA ARG A 43 -13.25 -5.78 4.26
C ARG A 43 -12.94 -5.01 2.98
N HIS A 44 -13.14 -3.69 3.01
CA HIS A 44 -12.91 -2.82 1.86
C HIS A 44 -11.42 -2.83 1.43
N ILE A 45 -10.49 -2.78 2.39
CA ILE A 45 -9.06 -2.85 2.08
C ILE A 45 -8.70 -4.18 1.40
N ARG A 46 -9.25 -5.31 1.85
CA ARG A 46 -9.05 -6.61 1.19
C ARG A 46 -9.61 -6.62 -0.23
N GLU A 47 -10.77 -6.02 -0.47
CA GLU A 47 -11.34 -5.89 -1.80
C GLU A 47 -10.43 -5.05 -2.72
N LEU A 48 -9.87 -3.94 -2.23
CA LEU A 48 -8.93 -3.10 -2.99
C LEU A 48 -7.66 -3.87 -3.34
N VAL A 49 -7.06 -4.55 -2.36
CA VAL A 49 -5.84 -5.35 -2.57
C VAL A 49 -6.11 -6.49 -3.58
N ASN A 50 -7.22 -7.21 -3.45
CA ASN A 50 -7.56 -8.29 -4.36
C ASN A 50 -7.82 -7.82 -5.79
N LYS A 51 -8.40 -6.62 -5.97
CA LYS A 51 -8.56 -6.00 -7.29
C LYS A 51 -7.23 -5.65 -7.94
N ASN A 52 -6.19 -5.37 -7.16
CA ASN A 52 -4.85 -5.12 -7.67
C ASN A 52 -4.05 -6.43 -7.89
N ASN A 53 -4.44 -7.52 -7.21
CA ASN A 53 -3.76 -8.82 -7.27
C ASN A 53 -4.40 -9.84 -8.22
N VAL A 54 -5.36 -9.44 -9.07
CA VAL A 54 -5.95 -10.39 -10.04
C VAL A 54 -4.88 -10.79 -11.06
N PRO A 55 -4.52 -12.08 -11.15
CA PRO A 55 -3.67 -12.56 -12.24
C PRO A 55 -4.43 -12.31 -13.53
N PHE A 56 -3.78 -11.67 -14.49
CA PHE A 56 -4.35 -11.40 -15.80
C PHE A 56 -4.47 -12.74 -16.56
N THR A 57 -5.50 -13.52 -16.27
CA THR A 57 -5.85 -14.70 -17.04
C THR A 57 -6.42 -14.22 -18.36
N PHE A 58 -5.59 -14.34 -19.39
CA PHE A 58 -5.93 -14.04 -20.77
C PHE A 58 -7.09 -14.95 -21.21
N THR A 59 -8.30 -14.41 -21.26
CA THR A 59 -9.39 -15.02 -22.04
C THR A 59 -10.18 -13.91 -22.72
N HIS A 60 -9.64 -13.53 -23.89
CA HIS A 60 -10.19 -12.73 -24.99
C HIS A 60 -10.32 -11.20 -24.88
N LEU A 61 -9.32 -10.56 -25.51
CA LEU A 61 -9.36 -9.38 -26.40
C LEU A 61 -10.14 -8.14 -25.91
N HIS A 62 -9.42 -7.22 -25.27
CA HIS A 62 -9.09 -5.91 -25.84
C HIS A 62 -7.78 -5.46 -25.17
N PHE A 63 -6.74 -5.28 -25.99
CA PHE A 63 -5.41 -4.86 -25.59
C PHE A 63 -5.47 -3.36 -25.24
N ASN A 64 -5.06 -3.00 -24.02
CA ASN A 64 -4.33 -1.76 -23.82
C ASN A 64 -3.20 -2.03 -22.84
N GLU A 65 -1.99 -1.75 -23.28
CA GLU A 65 -0.77 -1.71 -22.48
C GLU A 65 -1.02 -0.99 -21.15
N GLN A 66 -0.69 -1.64 -20.04
CA GLN A 66 0.21 -1.09 -19.01
C GLN A 66 0.35 -2.05 -17.82
N GLN A 67 1.63 -2.25 -17.45
CA GLN A 67 2.14 -2.68 -16.14
C GLN A 67 2.30 -4.18 -15.89
N THR A 68 3.24 -4.76 -16.64
CA THR A 68 4.24 -5.67 -16.06
C THR A 68 5.10 -4.93 -15.02
N THR A 69 5.11 -5.39 -13.77
CA THR A 69 6.31 -5.23 -12.92
C THR A 69 6.52 -6.49 -12.06
N PRO A 70 7.64 -7.22 -12.21
CA PRO A 70 8.12 -8.15 -11.22
C PRO A 70 8.92 -7.36 -10.17
N SER A 71 8.54 -7.36 -8.90
CA SER A 71 9.44 -6.90 -7.83
C SER A 71 9.07 -7.60 -6.52
N LEU A 72 9.81 -8.66 -6.19
CA LEU A 72 10.92 -8.67 -5.23
C LEU A 72 10.59 -7.95 -3.92
N SER A 73 10.38 -8.78 -2.90
CA SER A 73 10.53 -8.48 -1.49
C SER A 73 11.71 -7.53 -1.23
N GLY A 74 11.41 -6.34 -0.75
CA GLY A 74 12.40 -5.35 -0.35
C GLY A 74 11.82 -4.47 0.73
N CYS A 75 12.01 -4.86 1.99
CA CYS A 75 11.87 -3.97 3.13
C CYS A 75 12.95 -2.89 3.05
N SER A 76 12.71 -1.85 2.27
CA SER A 76 13.55 -0.64 2.25
C SER A 76 13.03 0.32 3.30
N VAL A 77 13.51 0.13 4.53
CA VAL A 77 13.40 1.10 5.62
C VAL A 77 14.12 2.38 5.17
N SER A 78 13.39 3.38 4.68
CA SER A 78 13.97 4.70 4.35
C SER A 78 13.02 5.88 4.53
N ILE A 79 11.99 5.75 5.38
CA ILE A 79 11.33 6.94 5.94
C ILE A 79 12.10 7.35 7.21
N LEU A 80 13.29 7.89 7.01
CA LEU A 80 13.94 8.79 7.97
C LEU A 80 14.25 10.08 7.21
N ILE A 81 13.21 10.91 7.11
CA ILE A 81 13.35 12.32 6.78
C ILE A 81 14.24 12.93 7.87
N GLY A 82 15.32 13.56 7.44
CA GLY A 82 16.43 13.95 8.28
C GLY A 82 16.12 15.08 9.25
N LEU A 83 16.33 14.81 10.54
CA LEU A 83 16.65 15.79 11.58
C LEU A 83 17.55 15.14 12.66
N CYS A 84 18.71 14.60 12.28
CA CYS A 84 19.77 14.29 13.25
C CYS A 84 21.15 14.66 12.69
N THR A 85 21.33 15.94 12.36
CA THR A 85 22.60 16.54 11.93
C THR A 85 23.44 17.06 13.10
N THR A 86 23.23 16.62 14.35
CA THR A 86 23.89 17.27 15.51
C THR A 86 24.74 16.38 16.42
N TYR A 87 24.91 15.08 16.19
CA TYR A 87 25.63 14.21 17.17
C TYR A 87 26.65 13.24 16.55
N ALA A 88 27.58 13.72 15.73
CA ALA A 88 28.75 12.92 15.34
C ALA A 88 30.02 13.71 14.99
N ILE A 89 30.13 14.99 15.39
CA ILE A 89 31.41 15.72 15.37
C ILE A 89 31.50 16.57 16.63
N LEU A 90 31.83 15.93 17.76
CA LEU A 90 32.74 16.44 18.79
C LEU A 90 33.17 15.29 19.71
#